data_AF-V5TDM0-F1
#
_entry.id   AF-V5TDM0-F1
#
_cell.length_a   1.000
_cell.length_b   1.000
_cell.length_c   1.000
_cell.angle_alpha   90.00
_cell.angle_beta   90.00
_cell.angle_gamma   90.00
#
_symmetry.space_group_name_H-M   'P 1'
#
loop_
_entity.id
_entity.type
_entity.pdbx_description
1 polymer ?
#
loop_
_entity_poly.entity_id
_entity_poly.type
_entity_poly.pdbx_seq_one_letter_code
_entity_poly.pdbx_strand_id
1 'polypeptide(L)'
;KSNIGHTQAAAGGLGLAKVLIAAAREAVPASLHTAEASREIDWEKQGLRLATELTPWPAADGHRLAAVTAFGMSGTNAHVIVSVPEAA
;
A
#
# COMPACT_ATOMS: atom_id res chain seq x y z
N LYS A 1 -1.33 8.19 -3.40
CA LYS A 1 -0.87 9.18 -4.40
C LYS A 1 -1.74 9.15 -5.65
N SER A 2 -1.98 7.99 -6.27
CA SER A 2 -2.84 7.90 -7.47
C SER A 2 -4.25 8.47 -7.28
N ASN A 3 -4.83 8.45 -6.07
CA ASN A 3 -6.15 9.04 -5.81
C ASN A 3 -6.14 10.54 -5.44
N ILE A 4 -5.11 11.02 -4.74
CA ILE A 4 -5.13 12.34 -4.06
C ILE A 4 -3.83 13.15 -4.27
N GLY A 5 -3.00 12.76 -5.23
CA GLY A 5 -1.71 13.39 -5.50
C GLY A 5 -0.64 13.14 -4.43
N HIS A 6 0.45 13.92 -4.50
CA HIS A 6 1.54 13.90 -3.54
C HIS A 6 1.36 15.00 -2.50
N THR A 7 0.87 14.63 -1.31
CA THR A 7 0.57 15.54 -0.19
C THR A 7 1.81 15.96 0.63
N GLN A 8 2.95 16.08 -0.05
CA GLN A 8 4.25 16.46 0.52
C GLN A 8 4.55 15.77 1.88
N ALA A 9 4.76 16.56 2.94
CA ALA A 9 5.11 16.08 4.28
C ALA A 9 4.10 15.08 4.86
N ALA A 10 2.82 15.17 4.47
CA ALA A 10 1.77 14.27 4.95
C ALA A 10 1.72 12.92 4.20
N ALA A 11 2.51 12.73 3.14
CA ALA A 11 2.37 11.58 2.24
C ALA A 11 2.58 10.24 2.94
N GLY A 12 3.52 10.15 3.88
CA GLY A 12 3.74 8.93 4.68
C GLY A 12 2.55 8.63 5.59
N GLY A 13 2.08 9.63 6.34
CA GLY A 13 0.93 9.50 7.26
C GLY A 13 -0.36 9.11 6.55
N LEU A 14 -0.65 9.69 5.37
CA LEU A 14 -1.81 9.29 4.57
C LEU A 14 -1.66 7.90 3.95
N GLY A 15 -0.43 7.46 3.66
CA GLY A 15 -0.15 6.08 3.29
C GLY A 15 -0.49 5.10 4.42
N LEU A 16 -0.13 5.44 5.66
CA LEU A 16 -0.50 4.66 6.85
C LEU A 16 -2.00 4.68 7.11
N ALA A 17 -2.66 5.84 6.99
CA ALA A 17 -4.11 5.94 7.12
C ALA A 17 -4.83 5.04 6.10
N LYS A 18 -4.37 4.99 4.84
CA LYS A 18 -4.88 4.05 3.83
C LYS A 18 -4.79 2.60 4.32
N VAL A 19 -3.65 2.18 4.86
CA VAL A 19 -3.45 0.81 5.37
C VAL A 19 -4.44 0.48 6.48
N LEU A 20 -4.60 1.37 7.47
CA LEU A 20 -5.53 1.17 8.58
C LEU A 20 -6.99 1.08 8.12
N ILE A 21 -7.40 1.96 7.20
CA ILE A 21 -8.76 1.95 6.63
C ILE A 21 -8.97 0.68 5.79
N ALA A 22 -7.97 0.25 5.02
CA ALA A 22 -8.04 -0.97 4.21
C ALA A 22 -8.16 -2.22 5.08
N ALA A 23 -7.44 -2.28 6.20
CA ALA A 23 -7.53 -3.37 7.16
C ALA A 23 -8.91 -3.41 7.83
N ALA A 24 -9.45 -2.26 8.26
CA ALA A 24 -10.78 -2.16 8.86
C ALA A 24 -11.93 -2.51 7.88
N ARG A 25 -11.70 -2.35 6.58
CA ARG A 25 -12.64 -2.74 5.51
C ARG A 25 -12.32 -4.10 4.90
N GLU A 26 -11.29 -4.78 5.42
CA GLU A 26 -10.86 -6.11 4.99
C GLU A 26 -10.59 -6.21 3.48
N ALA A 27 -10.14 -5.12 2.86
CA ALA A 27 -9.94 -5.04 1.42
C ALA A 27 -8.85 -4.04 1.04
N VAL A 28 -7.98 -4.44 0.11
CA VAL A 28 -6.98 -3.57 -0.51
C VAL A 28 -7.64 -2.83 -1.68
N PRO A 29 -7.71 -1.48 -1.65
CA PRO A 29 -8.27 -0.72 -2.76
C PRO A 29 -7.31 -0.64 -3.95
N ALA A 30 -7.89 -0.57 -5.14
CA ALA A 30 -7.17 -0.40 -6.40
C ALA A 30 -6.29 0.86 -6.41
N SER A 31 -5.14 0.75 -7.08
CA SER A 31 -4.31 1.88 -7.47
C SER A 31 -4.74 2.37 -8.85
N LEU A 32 -5.07 3.65 -8.96
CA LEU A 32 -5.53 4.25 -10.23
C LEU A 32 -4.38 4.45 -11.24
N HIS A 33 -4.76 4.58 -12.52
CA HIS A 33 -3.86 4.82 -13.66
C HIS A 33 -2.88 3.65 -13.92
N THR A 34 -3.38 2.43 -13.80
CA THR A 34 -2.60 1.18 -13.86
C THR A 34 -3.07 0.22 -14.95
N ALA A 35 -3.81 0.72 -15.94
CA ALA A 35 -4.34 -0.10 -17.04
C ALA A 35 -3.22 -0.82 -17.83
N GLU A 36 -2.09 -0.13 -18.03
CA GLU A 36 -0.85 -0.74 -18.49
C GLU A 36 0.17 -0.68 -17.35
N ALA A 37 0.66 -1.85 -16.92
CA ALA A 37 1.75 -1.92 -15.97
C ALA A 37 3.07 -1.43 -16.60
N SER A 38 3.97 -0.87 -15.79
CA SER A 38 5.28 -0.42 -16.29
C SER A 38 6.05 -1.57 -16.94
N ARG A 39 6.59 -1.33 -18.14
CA ARG A 39 7.43 -2.28 -18.88
C ARG A 39 8.88 -2.33 -18.36
N GLU A 40 9.26 -1.35 -17.55
CA GLU A 40 10.58 -1.27 -16.90
C GLU A 40 10.70 -2.20 -15.67
N ILE A 41 9.60 -2.85 -15.28
CA ILE A 41 9.55 -3.75 -14.12
C ILE A 41 9.29 -5.16 -14.61
N ASP A 42 10.17 -6.09 -14.25
CA ASP A 42 9.95 -7.52 -14.44
C ASP A 42 9.06 -8.06 -13.32
N TRP A 43 7.75 -7.92 -13.49
CA TRP A 43 6.74 -8.24 -12.46
C TRP A 43 6.79 -9.71 -12.01
N GLU A 44 7.05 -10.64 -12.94
CA GLU A 44 7.15 -12.07 -12.63
C GLU A 44 8.33 -12.36 -11.72
N LYS A 45 9.51 -11.79 -12.00
CA LYS A 45 10.69 -12.00 -11.16
C LYS A 45 10.59 -11.32 -9.79
N GLN A 46 9.83 -10.25 -9.65
CA GLN A 46 9.67 -9.56 -8.36
C GLN A 46 8.75 -10.30 -7.39
N GLY A 47 7.90 -11.22 -7.86
CA GLY A 47 6.87 -11.83 -7.03
C GLY A 47 5.83 -10.82 -6.51
N LEU A 48 5.67 -9.69 -7.21
CA LEU A 48 4.75 -8.61 -6.86
C LEU A 48 3.60 -8.52 -7.86
N ARG A 49 2.41 -8.22 -7.36
CA ARG A 49 1.25 -7.90 -8.18
C ARG A 49 0.76 -6.49 -7.88
N LEU A 50 0.45 -5.73 -8.92
CA LEU A 50 -0.17 -4.42 -8.79
C LEU A 50 -1.64 -4.59 -8.38
N ALA A 51 -2.07 -3.88 -7.33
CA ALA A 51 -3.47 -3.85 -6.92
C ALA A 51 -4.28 -3.00 -7.92
N THR A 52 -4.79 -3.62 -8.98
CA THR A 52 -5.56 -2.97 -10.07
C THR A 52 -7.07 -2.94 -9.79
N GLU A 53 -7.53 -3.76 -8.85
CA GLU A 53 -8.93 -3.89 -8.45
C GLU A 53 -9.05 -3.96 -6.93
N LEU A 54 -10.27 -3.74 -6.41
CA LEU A 54 -10.56 -3.93 -5.00
C LEU A 54 -10.40 -5.43 -4.66
N THR A 55 -9.40 -5.77 -3.86
CA THR A 55 -9.05 -7.16 -3.56
C THR A 55 -9.35 -7.47 -2.10
N PRO A 56 -10.07 -8.56 -1.77
CA PRO A 56 -10.24 -9.01 -0.39
C PRO A 56 -8.88 -9.19 0.30
N TRP A 57 -8.80 -8.76 1.54
CA TRP A 57 -7.60 -8.85 2.35
C TRP A 57 -7.92 -9.64 3.62
N PRO A 58 -7.97 -10.97 3.57
CA PRO A 58 -8.18 -11.79 4.75
C PRO A 58 -6.99 -11.67 5.71
N ALA A 59 -7.24 -11.81 7.00
CA ALA A 59 -6.18 -11.94 7.98
C ALA A 59 -5.45 -13.28 7.79
N ALA A 60 -4.13 -13.28 8.01
CA ALA A 60 -3.31 -14.47 8.15
C ALA A 60 -2.85 -14.55 9.60
N ASP A 61 -3.10 -15.69 10.26
CA ASP A 61 -2.81 -15.89 11.69
C ASP A 61 -3.41 -14.79 12.59
N GLY A 62 -4.61 -14.32 12.26
CA GLY A 62 -5.32 -13.26 13.00
C GLY A 62 -4.76 -11.85 12.77
N HIS A 63 -3.86 -11.66 11.80
CA HIS A 63 -3.26 -10.36 11.51
C HIS A 63 -3.25 -10.01 10.01
N ARG A 64 -3.30 -8.72 9.72
CA ARG A 64 -3.05 -8.14 8.39
C ARG A 64 -1.74 -7.38 8.42
N LEU A 65 -0.78 -7.82 7.61
CA LEU A 65 0.55 -7.21 7.51
C LEU A 65 0.66 -6.32 6.28
N ALA A 66 1.14 -5.09 6.47
CA ALA A 66 1.42 -4.17 5.36
C ALA A 66 2.67 -3.34 5.65
N ALA A 67 3.25 -2.80 4.59
CA ALA A 67 4.37 -1.87 4.68
C ALA A 67 4.03 -0.52 4.04
N VAL A 68 4.50 0.56 4.65
CA VAL A 68 4.42 1.92 4.11
C VAL A 68 5.83 2.43 3.91
N THR A 69 6.13 2.89 2.70
CA THR A 69 7.45 3.41 2.34
C THR A 69 7.36 4.88 1.93
N ALA A 70 8.32 5.68 2.37
CA ALA A 70 8.48 7.07 1.99
C ALA A 70 9.96 7.37 1.70
N PHE A 71 10.23 7.90 0.51
CA PHE A 71 11.54 8.37 0.10
C PHE A 71 11.50 9.89 -0.06
N GLY A 72 12.23 10.60 0.79
CA GLY A 72 12.29 12.05 0.79
C GLY A 72 13.25 12.58 -0.26
N MET A 73 12.93 13.75 -0.83
CA MET A 73 13.79 14.39 -1.83
C MET A 73 15.20 14.72 -1.30
N SER A 74 15.35 14.94 0.01
CA SER A 74 16.65 15.13 0.68
C SER A 74 17.50 13.86 0.76
N GLY A 75 16.97 12.71 0.36
CA GLY A 75 17.61 11.39 0.51
C GLY A 75 17.28 10.68 1.83
N THR A 76 16.51 11.29 2.72
CA THR A 76 16.04 10.62 3.95
C THR A 76 14.90 9.67 3.64
N ASN A 77 15.06 8.40 4.02
CA ASN A 77 14.12 7.33 3.72
C ASN A 77 13.50 6.78 5.00
N ALA A 78 12.23 6.38 4.92
CA ALA A 78 11.51 5.72 6.01
C ALA A 78 10.72 4.52 5.46
N HIS A 79 10.73 3.43 6.22
CA HIS A 79 9.96 2.22 5.93
C HIS A 79 9.35 1.72 7.23
N VAL A 80 8.03 1.51 7.23
CA VAL A 80 7.29 1.08 8.42
C VAL A 80 6.51 -0.18 8.06
N ILE A 81 6.65 -1.22 8.88
CA ILE A 81 5.82 -2.42 8.83
C ILE A 81 4.74 -2.29 9.90
N VAL A 82 3.50 -2.61 9.53
CA VAL A 82 2.32 -2.51 10.39
C VAL A 82 1.67 -3.88 10.45
N SER A 83 1.39 -4.34 11.67
CA SER A 83 0.52 -5.47 11.94
C SER A 83 -0.79 -4.95 12.51
N VAL A 84 -1.89 -5.26 11.83
CA VAL A 84 -3.24 -4.91 12.28
C VAL A 84 -3.93 -6.21 12.70
N PRO A 85 -4.30 -6.38 13.98
CA PRO A 85 -5.06 -7.55 14.40
C PRO A 85 -6.44 -7.57 13.73
N GLU A 86 -6.96 -8.76 13.49
CA GLU A 86 -8.36 -8.95 13.16
C GLU A 86 -9.23 -8.38 14.28
N ALA A 87 -10.29 -7.66 13.91
CA ALA A 87 -11.24 -7.17 14.90
C ALA A 87 -12.00 -8.37 15.49
N ALA A 88 -12.15 -8.39 16.82
CA ALA A 88 -12.92 -9.40 17.54
C ALA A 88 -14.43 -9.31 17.22
#